data_AF-A0A8T4Y060-F1
#
_entry.id   AF-A0A8T4Y060-F1
#
_cell.length_a   1.000
_cell.length_b   1.000
_cell.length_c   1.000
_cell.angle_alpha   90.00
_cell.angle_beta   90.00
_cell.angle_gamma   90.00
#
_symmetry.space_group_name_H-M   'P 1'
#
loop_
_entity.id
_entity.type
_entity.pdbx_description
1 polymer ?
#
loop_
_entity_poly.entity_id
_entity_poly.type
_entity_poly.pdbx_seq_one_letter_code
_entity_poly.pdbx_strand_id
1 'polypeptide(L)'
;MAGLNDEAAEQQPGDELDLTIAEAVRAPKKGELEQLIASELALAVMSREPLQKIRHTLEAYLLLPEEVRRELFTEPQRETLQILYECCVSLLHIYEKAGPDGRFAAISWSFPIEAAPRYLYWIKRGWPIPGYENYENIDDFLDKARWADREEYKRLKQQYLRALAGYLCSGDSPLGVIMQVKSEFIIHCQPIISETMRVIFTKAISSQTWRETIFIMRGRGGAREG
;
A
#
# COMPACT_ATOMS: atom_id res chain seq x y z
N MET A 1 60.21 21.85 37.42
CA MET A 1 59.22 20.78 37.69
C MET A 1 57.87 21.28 37.22
N ALA A 2 57.43 20.80 36.05
CA ALA A 2 56.10 21.05 35.53
C ALA A 2 55.62 19.72 34.93
N GLY A 3 54.63 19.10 35.58
CA GLY A 3 53.98 17.89 35.10
C GLY A 3 52.72 18.29 34.35
N LEU A 4 52.68 17.99 33.06
CA LEU A 4 51.49 18.04 32.21
C LEU A 4 50.78 16.68 32.35
N ASN A 5 49.57 16.70 32.90
CA ASN A 5 48.62 15.58 32.80
C ASN A 5 47.71 15.86 31.60
N ASP A 6 47.94 15.17 30.49
CA ASP A 6 46.94 14.98 29.44
C ASP A 6 46.25 13.63 29.72
N GLU A 7 45.08 13.67 30.36
CA GLU A 7 44.15 12.55 30.37
C GLU A 7 43.25 12.67 29.13
N ALA A 8 43.59 11.89 28.09
CA ALA A 8 42.70 11.66 26.98
C ALA A 8 41.50 10.85 27.48
N ALA A 9 40.32 11.46 27.49
CA ALA A 9 39.06 10.79 27.81
C ALA A 9 38.78 9.72 26.74
N GLU A 10 38.94 8.45 27.10
CA GLU A 10 38.47 7.31 26.32
C GLU A 10 36.94 7.36 26.26
N GLN A 11 36.39 7.74 25.10
CA GLN A 11 34.96 7.61 24.83
C GLN A 11 34.59 6.14 24.79
N GLN A 12 33.64 5.73 25.64
CA GLN A 12 33.20 4.34 25.72
C GLN A 12 32.36 3.98 24.48
N PRO A 13 32.55 2.78 23.89
CA PRO A 13 31.87 2.36 22.65
C PRO A 13 30.33 2.27 22.76
N GLY A 14 29.76 2.36 23.96
CA GLY A 14 28.31 2.46 24.16
C GLY A 14 27.72 3.82 23.76
N ASP A 15 28.46 4.91 23.95
CA ASP A 15 27.98 6.26 23.66
C ASP A 15 27.86 6.52 22.15
N GLU A 16 28.74 5.93 21.34
CA GLU A 16 28.74 6.07 19.89
C GLU A 16 27.57 5.34 19.24
N LEU A 17 27.22 4.15 19.76
CA LEU A 17 26.06 3.38 19.31
C LEU A 17 24.75 4.08 19.68
N ASP A 18 24.66 4.61 20.90
CA ASP A 18 23.49 5.33 21.39
C ASP A 18 23.30 6.67 20.67
N LEU A 19 24.39 7.37 20.31
CA LEU A 19 24.36 8.55 19.42
C LEU A 19 23.88 8.19 18.02
N THR A 20 24.36 7.08 17.46
CA THR A 20 23.96 6.63 16.11
C THR A 20 22.49 6.24 16.07
N ILE A 21 21.98 5.57 17.11
CA ILE A 21 20.56 5.24 17.25
C ILE A 21 19.74 6.53 17.46
N ALA A 22 20.20 7.45 18.31
CA ALA A 22 19.51 8.72 18.54
C ALA A 22 19.46 9.61 17.28
N GLU A 23 20.48 9.54 16.41
CA GLU A 23 20.49 10.22 15.11
C GLU A 23 19.59 9.53 14.09
N ALA A 24 19.55 8.20 14.07
CA ALA A 24 18.64 7.43 13.21
C ALA A 24 17.16 7.59 13.59
N VAL A 25 16.86 7.91 14.85
CA VAL A 25 15.49 8.09 15.38
C VAL A 25 14.98 9.53 15.25
N ARG A 26 15.83 10.50 14.86
CA ARG A 26 15.38 11.89 14.64
C ARG A 26 14.46 11.96 13.42
N ALA A 27 13.35 12.68 13.58
CA ALA A 27 12.46 12.98 12.47
C ALA A 27 13.25 13.65 11.32
N PRO A 28 13.04 13.22 10.05
CA PRO A 28 13.79 13.73 8.93
C PRO A 28 13.65 15.25 8.86
N LYS A 29 14.75 15.95 8.56
CA LYS A 29 14.71 17.39 8.29
C LYS A 29 13.74 17.63 7.12
N LYS A 30 13.11 18.82 7.07
CA LYS A 30 12.06 19.13 6.08
C LYS A 30 12.43 18.77 4.63
N GLY A 31 13.72 18.93 4.24
CA GLY A 31 14.21 18.52 2.92
C GLY A 31 14.44 17.01 2.75
N GLU A 32 14.81 16.29 3.81
CA GLU A 32 14.99 14.83 3.78
C GLU A 32 13.65 14.12 3.60
N LEU A 33 12.58 14.60 4.24
CA LEU A 33 11.25 14.04 4.06
C LEU A 33 10.73 14.25 2.64
N GLU A 34 10.92 15.45 2.09
CA GLU A 34 10.56 15.75 0.70
C GLU A 34 11.32 14.83 -0.28
N GLN A 35 12.60 14.56 -0.02
CA GLN A 35 13.42 13.64 -0.79
C GLN A 35 12.92 12.18 -0.70
N LEU A 36 12.48 11.72 0.48
CA LEU A 36 11.87 10.40 0.64
C LEU A 36 10.57 10.27 -0.15
N ILE A 37 9.68 11.27 -0.04
CA ILE A 37 8.42 11.31 -0.82
C ILE A 37 8.74 11.30 -2.32
N ALA A 38 9.71 12.08 -2.77
CA ALA A 38 10.15 12.11 -4.16
C ALA A 38 10.72 10.76 -4.62
N SER A 39 11.46 10.07 -3.76
CA SER A 39 12.03 8.75 -4.04
C SER A 39 10.93 7.70 -4.23
N GLU A 40 9.91 7.69 -3.36
CA GLU A 40 8.75 6.82 -3.50
C GLU A 40 7.98 7.08 -4.81
N LEU A 41 7.72 8.35 -5.14
CA LEU A 41 7.08 8.68 -6.42
C LEU A 41 7.93 8.27 -7.63
N ALA A 42 9.26 8.41 -7.55
CA ALA A 42 10.15 7.97 -8.61
C ALA A 42 10.15 6.45 -8.77
N LEU A 43 10.16 5.69 -7.66
CA LEU A 43 9.97 4.23 -7.67
C LEU A 43 8.62 3.86 -8.29
N ALA A 44 7.55 4.59 -7.97
CA ALA A 44 6.24 4.39 -8.58
C ALA A 44 6.27 4.60 -10.10
N VAL A 45 6.92 5.67 -10.59
CA VAL A 45 7.07 5.93 -12.04
C VAL A 45 7.87 4.83 -12.73
N MET A 46 8.97 4.40 -12.11
CA MET A 46 9.90 3.43 -12.70
C MET A 46 9.43 1.98 -12.60
N SER A 47 8.48 1.69 -11.71
CA SER A 47 7.96 0.35 -11.52
C SER A 47 7.24 -0.17 -12.76
N ARG A 48 7.62 -1.39 -13.17
CA ARG A 48 6.93 -2.16 -14.22
C ARG A 48 5.70 -2.90 -13.70
N GLU A 49 5.63 -3.14 -12.39
CA GLU A 49 4.53 -3.85 -11.76
C GLU A 49 3.46 -2.86 -11.26
N PRO A 50 2.22 -2.93 -11.77
CA PRO A 50 1.17 -1.98 -11.38
C PRO A 50 0.89 -1.95 -9.88
N LEU A 51 0.93 -3.10 -9.20
CA LEU A 51 0.68 -3.15 -7.75
C LEU A 51 1.78 -2.44 -6.94
N GLN A 52 3.05 -2.55 -7.36
CA GLN A 52 4.15 -1.81 -6.73
C GLN A 52 4.03 -0.31 -6.98
N LYS A 53 3.57 0.11 -8.17
CA LYS A 53 3.28 1.52 -8.45
C LYS A 53 2.20 2.08 -7.52
N ILE A 54 1.13 1.31 -7.28
CA ILE A 54 0.09 1.66 -6.32
C ILE A 54 0.68 1.79 -4.92
N ARG A 55 1.45 0.78 -4.46
CA ARG A 55 2.11 0.79 -3.15
C ARG A 55 2.96 2.04 -2.95
N HIS A 56 3.93 2.28 -3.82
CA HIS A 56 4.87 3.41 -3.68
C HIS A 56 4.14 4.76 -3.71
N THR A 57 3.06 4.89 -4.49
CA THR A 57 2.24 6.11 -4.48
C THR A 57 1.55 6.31 -3.12
N LEU A 58 1.03 5.22 -2.53
CA LEU A 58 0.39 5.26 -1.21
C LEU A 58 1.41 5.46 -0.08
N GLU A 59 2.61 4.91 -0.19
CA GLU A 59 3.71 5.16 0.75
C GLU A 59 4.15 6.64 0.69
N ALA A 60 4.28 7.22 -0.50
CA ALA A 60 4.50 8.66 -0.67
C ALA A 60 3.40 9.50 -0.01
N TYR A 61 2.14 9.08 -0.13
CA TYR A 61 1.02 9.73 0.57
C TYR A 61 1.15 9.60 2.10
N LEU A 62 1.51 8.42 2.62
CA LEU A 62 1.62 8.19 4.06
C LEU A 62 2.82 8.92 4.70
N LEU A 63 3.86 9.19 3.92
CA LEU A 63 5.02 10.00 4.35
C LEU A 63 4.70 11.49 4.48
N LEU A 64 3.61 11.99 3.90
CA LEU A 64 3.21 13.39 4.08
C LEU A 64 2.89 13.67 5.55
N PRO A 65 3.33 14.83 6.09
CA PRO A 65 2.89 15.30 7.40
C PRO A 65 1.37 15.39 7.47
N GLU A 66 0.79 15.12 8.65
CA GLU A 66 -0.66 15.06 8.85
C GLU A 66 -1.35 16.37 8.44
N GLU A 67 -0.74 17.51 8.73
CA GLU A 67 -1.24 18.84 8.36
C GLU A 67 -1.33 18.99 6.84
N VAL A 68 -0.32 18.52 6.12
CA VAL A 68 -0.28 18.54 4.65
C VAL A 68 -1.31 17.57 4.07
N ARG A 69 -1.48 16.38 4.65
CA ARG A 69 -2.54 15.44 4.22
C ARG A 69 -3.93 16.04 4.40
N ARG A 70 -4.16 16.80 5.47
CA ARG A 70 -5.42 17.49 5.74
C ARG A 70 -5.69 18.63 4.77
N GLU A 71 -4.65 19.34 4.35
CA GLU A 71 -4.74 20.40 3.35
C GLU A 71 -5.03 19.85 1.95
N LEU A 72 -4.34 18.78 1.55
CA LEU A 72 -4.35 18.27 0.17
C LEU A 72 -5.50 17.31 -0.13
N PHE A 73 -6.02 16.60 0.87
CA PHE A 73 -7.04 15.55 0.68
C PHE A 73 -8.19 15.75 1.65
N THR A 74 -9.41 15.44 1.23
CA THR A 74 -10.60 15.42 2.11
C THR A 74 -10.60 14.18 3.01
N GLU A 75 -11.34 14.21 4.13
CA GLU A 75 -11.46 13.05 5.04
C GLU A 75 -11.87 11.75 4.30
N PRO A 76 -12.91 11.73 3.43
CA PRO A 76 -13.29 10.51 2.71
C PRO A 76 -12.18 10.00 1.76
N GLN A 77 -11.40 10.90 1.17
CA GLN A 77 -10.25 10.51 0.35
C GLN A 77 -9.15 9.88 1.20
N ARG A 78 -8.82 10.47 2.36
CA ARG A 78 -7.82 9.88 3.28
C ARG A 78 -8.22 8.49 3.75
N GLU A 79 -9.49 8.33 4.14
CA GLU A 79 -10.05 7.03 4.52
C GLU A 79 -9.92 6.01 3.37
N THR A 80 -10.27 6.42 2.15
CA THR A 80 -10.14 5.59 0.96
C THR A 80 -8.69 5.16 0.74
N LEU A 81 -7.74 6.11 0.79
CA LEU A 81 -6.32 5.82 0.56
C LEU A 81 -5.73 4.86 1.60
N GLN A 82 -6.17 4.96 2.86
CA GLN A 82 -5.78 4.01 3.90
C GLN A 82 -6.29 2.59 3.61
N ILE A 83 -7.57 2.45 3.23
CA ILE A 83 -8.15 1.15 2.83
C ILE A 83 -7.39 0.56 1.64
N LEU A 84 -7.08 1.39 0.64
CA LEU A 84 -6.33 0.94 -0.53
C LEU A 84 -4.92 0.47 -0.17
N TYR A 85 -4.26 1.13 0.77
CA TYR A 85 -2.92 0.73 1.23
C TYR A 85 -2.96 -0.63 1.91
N GLU A 86 -3.87 -0.84 2.85
CA GLU A 86 -4.05 -2.10 3.57
C GLU A 86 -4.39 -3.27 2.62
N CYS A 87 -5.28 -3.05 1.66
CA CYS A 87 -5.57 -4.02 0.60
C CYS A 87 -4.34 -4.29 -0.28
N CYS A 88 -3.60 -3.25 -0.67
CA CYS A 88 -2.42 -3.37 -1.53
C CYS A 88 -1.34 -4.21 -0.85
N VAL A 89 -1.05 -3.95 0.44
CA VAL A 89 -0.10 -4.74 1.24
C VAL A 89 -0.54 -6.19 1.31
N SER A 90 -1.83 -6.46 1.57
CA SER A 90 -2.35 -7.83 1.62
C SER A 90 -2.16 -8.56 0.27
N LEU A 91 -2.39 -7.88 -0.85
CA LEU A 91 -2.26 -8.42 -2.22
C LEU A 91 -0.81 -8.56 -2.70
N LEU A 92 0.15 -7.94 -2.01
CA LEU A 92 1.58 -8.17 -2.24
C LEU A 92 2.08 -9.43 -1.53
N HIS A 93 1.41 -9.85 -0.46
CA HIS A 93 1.77 -11.01 0.36
C HIS A 93 0.80 -12.18 0.13
N ILE A 94 0.67 -12.59 -1.13
CA ILE A 94 -0.11 -13.77 -1.50
C ILE A 94 0.71 -15.03 -1.19
N TYR A 95 0.14 -15.95 -0.43
CA TYR A 95 0.75 -17.24 -0.12
C TYR A 95 0.33 -18.27 -1.16
N GLU A 96 1.26 -18.79 -1.95
CA GLU A 96 0.98 -19.82 -2.95
C GLU A 96 1.28 -21.22 -2.42
N LYS A 97 0.41 -22.19 -2.72
CA LYS A 97 0.61 -23.61 -2.45
C LYS A 97 0.31 -24.46 -3.70
N ALA A 98 1.15 -25.44 -3.97
CA ALA A 98 0.88 -26.46 -4.98
C ALA A 98 0.07 -27.60 -4.34
N GLY A 99 -0.99 -28.03 -5.02
CA GLY A 99 -1.83 -29.16 -4.62
C GLY A 99 -2.00 -30.18 -5.76
N PRO A 100 -2.58 -31.35 -5.48
CA PRO A 100 -2.82 -32.41 -6.48
C PRO A 100 -3.62 -31.92 -7.69
N ASP A 101 -4.59 -31.01 -7.46
CA ASP A 101 -5.53 -30.52 -8.46
C ASP A 101 -5.14 -29.15 -9.06
N GLY A 102 -3.94 -28.63 -8.75
CA GLY A 102 -3.45 -27.37 -9.33
C GLY A 102 -2.72 -26.45 -8.34
N ARG A 103 -2.65 -25.17 -8.69
CA ARG A 103 -2.05 -24.11 -7.84
C ARG A 103 -3.15 -23.35 -7.11
N PHE A 104 -2.97 -23.20 -5.82
CA PHE A 104 -3.88 -22.50 -4.92
C PHE A 104 -3.15 -21.38 -4.20
N ALA A 105 -3.88 -20.40 -3.70
CA ALA A 105 -3.29 -19.32 -2.94
C ALA A 105 -4.22 -18.76 -1.86
N ALA A 106 -3.63 -18.10 -0.88
CA ALA A 106 -4.30 -17.39 0.19
C ALA A 106 -3.88 -15.91 0.21
N ILE A 107 -4.82 -15.03 0.56
CA ILE A 107 -4.53 -13.65 0.92
C ILE A 107 -4.64 -13.51 2.44
N SER A 108 -3.55 -13.12 3.09
CA SER A 108 -3.58 -12.73 4.50
C SER A 108 -4.04 -11.28 4.63
N TRP A 109 -5.35 -11.09 4.73
CA TRP A 109 -5.93 -9.76 4.90
C TRP A 109 -5.40 -9.07 6.16
N SER A 110 -5.04 -7.79 6.04
CA SER A 110 -4.63 -6.95 7.17
C SER A 110 -5.81 -6.43 8.01
N PHE A 111 -7.04 -6.82 7.67
CA PHE A 111 -8.27 -6.39 8.32
C PHE A 111 -9.09 -7.59 8.81
N PRO A 112 -9.92 -7.41 9.86
CA PRO A 112 -10.82 -8.46 10.34
C PRO A 112 -11.94 -8.74 9.33
N ILE A 113 -12.41 -10.00 9.26
CA ILE A 113 -13.41 -10.43 8.26
C ILE A 113 -14.69 -9.59 8.33
N GLU A 114 -15.08 -9.12 9.51
CA GLU A 114 -16.27 -8.29 9.71
C GLU A 114 -16.20 -6.97 8.93
N ALA A 115 -14.98 -6.45 8.74
CA ALA A 115 -14.69 -5.23 8.00
C ALA A 115 -14.59 -5.47 6.48
N ALA A 116 -14.54 -6.72 6.01
CA ALA A 116 -14.40 -7.06 4.59
C ALA A 116 -15.30 -6.26 3.63
N PRO A 117 -16.57 -5.94 3.94
CA PRO A 117 -17.39 -5.14 3.03
C PRO A 117 -16.83 -3.75 2.71
N ARG A 118 -16.09 -3.14 3.63
CA ARG A 118 -15.41 -1.84 3.44
C ARG A 118 -14.16 -1.97 2.55
N TYR A 119 -13.44 -3.07 2.69
CA TYR A 119 -12.15 -3.30 2.03
C TYR A 119 -12.27 -3.98 0.67
N LEU A 120 -13.21 -4.92 0.52
CA LEU A 120 -13.43 -5.68 -0.71
C LEU A 120 -14.47 -5.04 -1.62
N TYR A 121 -14.99 -3.85 -1.28
CA TYR A 121 -15.86 -3.07 -2.16
C TYR A 121 -15.24 -2.80 -3.55
N TRP A 122 -13.91 -2.80 -3.62
CA TRP A 122 -13.12 -2.58 -4.84
C TRP A 122 -13.03 -3.82 -5.74
N ILE A 123 -13.52 -4.97 -5.29
CA ILE A 123 -13.68 -6.18 -6.10
C ILE A 123 -15.13 -6.17 -6.59
N LYS A 124 -15.33 -5.91 -7.88
CA LYS A 124 -16.68 -5.69 -8.43
C LYS A 124 -17.35 -6.98 -8.87
N ARG A 125 -16.55 -7.95 -9.31
CA ARG A 125 -17.10 -9.19 -9.88
C ARG A 125 -17.59 -10.13 -8.79
N GLY A 126 -18.71 -10.77 -9.05
CA GLY A 126 -19.15 -11.97 -8.39
C GLY A 126 -18.18 -13.12 -8.63
N TRP A 127 -17.60 -13.63 -7.55
CA TRP A 127 -16.77 -14.83 -7.54
C TRP A 127 -17.60 -15.98 -7.01
N PRO A 128 -17.57 -17.15 -7.66
CA PRO A 128 -18.17 -18.35 -7.10
C PRO A 128 -17.41 -18.71 -5.82
N ILE A 129 -18.13 -18.78 -4.70
CA ILE A 129 -17.60 -19.21 -3.41
C ILE A 129 -18.14 -20.62 -3.15
N PRO A 130 -17.28 -21.66 -3.08
CA PRO A 130 -17.72 -23.00 -2.76
C PRO A 130 -18.49 -23.04 -1.44
N GLY A 131 -19.69 -23.63 -1.45
CA GLY A 131 -20.55 -23.77 -0.27
C GLY A 131 -21.41 -22.55 0.07
N TYR A 132 -21.40 -21.48 -0.74
CA TYR A 132 -22.32 -20.35 -0.58
C TYR A 132 -23.57 -20.56 -1.45
N GLU A 133 -24.77 -20.59 -0.87
CA GLU A 133 -26.02 -20.81 -1.63
C GLU A 133 -26.23 -19.73 -2.72
N ASN A 134 -26.72 -20.12 -3.91
CA ASN A 134 -26.96 -19.27 -5.08
C ASN A 134 -25.71 -18.69 -5.80
N TYR A 135 -24.56 -19.37 -5.73
CA TYR A 135 -23.27 -18.90 -6.28
C TYR A 135 -23.17 -18.84 -7.82
N GLU A 136 -23.91 -19.68 -8.57
CA GLU A 136 -23.75 -19.78 -10.04
C GLU A 136 -24.17 -18.50 -10.78
N ASN A 137 -25.01 -17.68 -10.14
CA ASN A 137 -25.55 -16.44 -10.70
C ASN A 137 -25.47 -15.29 -9.68
N ILE A 138 -24.39 -15.22 -8.89
CA ILE A 138 -24.28 -14.22 -7.81
C ILE A 138 -24.42 -12.78 -8.34
N ASP A 139 -23.93 -12.49 -9.56
CA ASP A 139 -24.08 -11.19 -10.20
C ASP A 139 -25.57 -10.90 -10.51
N ASP A 140 -26.30 -11.84 -11.11
CA ASP A 140 -27.73 -11.70 -11.38
C ASP A 140 -28.57 -11.65 -10.09
N PHE A 141 -28.17 -12.39 -9.07
CA PHE A 141 -28.84 -12.40 -7.77
C PHE A 141 -28.70 -11.06 -7.07
N LEU A 142 -27.47 -10.53 -7.01
CA LEU A 142 -27.19 -9.20 -6.46
C LEU A 142 -27.87 -8.11 -7.30
N ASP A 143 -27.89 -8.23 -8.62
CA ASP A 143 -28.56 -7.27 -9.48
C ASP A 143 -30.09 -7.30 -9.32
N LYS A 144 -30.71 -8.48 -9.21
CA LYS A 144 -32.15 -8.60 -8.89
C LYS A 144 -32.47 -7.96 -7.55
N ALA A 145 -31.69 -8.23 -6.51
CA ALA A 145 -31.86 -7.62 -5.20
C ALA A 145 -31.70 -6.09 -5.26
N ARG A 146 -30.73 -5.57 -6.04
CA ARG A 146 -30.51 -4.13 -6.23
C ARG A 146 -31.76 -3.40 -6.73
N TRP A 147 -32.52 -4.05 -7.62
CA TRP A 147 -33.74 -3.48 -8.20
C TRP A 147 -35.00 -3.70 -7.36
N ALA A 148 -35.01 -4.74 -6.53
CA ALA A 148 -36.16 -5.07 -5.67
C ALA A 148 -36.17 -4.27 -4.36
N ASP A 149 -35.05 -4.29 -3.61
CA ASP A 149 -34.91 -3.63 -2.31
C ASP A 149 -33.45 -3.25 -2.04
N ARG A 150 -33.22 -1.94 -1.86
CA ARG A 150 -31.88 -1.39 -1.63
C ARG A 150 -31.25 -1.85 -0.32
N GLU A 151 -32.03 -2.02 0.75
CA GLU A 151 -31.51 -2.46 2.05
C GLU A 151 -31.22 -3.95 2.05
N GLU A 152 -32.09 -4.75 1.42
CA GLU A 152 -31.83 -6.18 1.21
C GLU A 152 -30.56 -6.40 0.37
N TYR A 153 -30.40 -5.64 -0.73
CA TYR A 153 -29.18 -5.67 -1.54
C TYR A 153 -27.91 -5.38 -0.72
N LYS A 154 -27.94 -4.32 0.10
CA LYS A 154 -26.79 -3.98 0.96
C LYS A 154 -26.46 -5.12 1.91
N ARG A 155 -27.47 -5.71 2.55
CA ARG A 155 -27.30 -6.84 3.48
C ARG A 155 -26.67 -8.05 2.78
N LEU A 156 -27.23 -8.46 1.65
CA LEU A 156 -26.75 -9.62 0.88
C LEU A 156 -25.33 -9.38 0.36
N LYS A 157 -25.04 -8.17 -0.15
CA LYS A 157 -23.69 -7.81 -0.59
C LYS A 157 -22.67 -7.85 0.54
N GLN A 158 -23.02 -7.37 1.74
CA GLN A 158 -22.13 -7.46 2.89
C GLN A 158 -21.84 -8.91 3.29
N GLN A 159 -22.86 -9.77 3.31
CA GLN A 159 -22.68 -11.20 3.61
C GLN A 159 -21.77 -11.87 2.57
N TYR A 160 -22.00 -11.61 1.29
CA TYR A 160 -21.17 -12.10 0.20
C TYR A 160 -19.70 -11.64 0.35
N LEU A 161 -19.45 -10.36 0.60
CA LEU A 161 -18.08 -9.85 0.73
C LEU A 161 -17.33 -10.45 1.92
N ARG A 162 -18.03 -10.78 3.02
CA ARG A 162 -17.45 -11.49 4.17
C ARG A 162 -17.11 -12.94 3.80
N ALA A 163 -18.02 -13.64 3.12
CA ALA A 163 -17.77 -15.00 2.65
C ALA A 163 -16.62 -15.04 1.65
N LEU A 164 -16.55 -14.06 0.74
CA LEU A 164 -15.46 -13.91 -0.22
C LEU A 164 -14.12 -13.72 0.49
N ALA A 165 -14.05 -12.83 1.49
CA ALA A 165 -12.83 -12.62 2.26
C ALA A 165 -12.35 -13.91 2.93
N GLY A 166 -13.27 -14.66 3.54
CA GLY A 166 -12.96 -15.96 4.17
C GLY A 166 -12.44 -16.99 3.16
N TYR A 167 -13.09 -17.10 2.00
CA TYR A 167 -12.67 -18.01 0.94
C TYR A 167 -11.28 -17.66 0.37
N LEU A 168 -11.03 -16.37 0.11
CA LEU A 168 -9.72 -15.90 -0.35
C LEU A 168 -8.61 -16.06 0.70
N CYS A 169 -8.98 -16.18 1.98
CA CYS A 169 -8.05 -16.39 3.10
C CYS A 169 -7.78 -17.88 3.39
N SER A 170 -8.67 -18.81 3.00
CA SER A 170 -8.55 -20.24 3.37
C SER A 170 -7.35 -20.95 2.75
N GLY A 171 -6.80 -20.37 1.67
CA GLY A 171 -5.74 -20.97 0.88
C GLY A 171 -6.22 -22.04 -0.09
N ASP A 172 -7.52 -22.29 -0.19
CA ASP A 172 -8.11 -23.24 -1.15
C ASP A 172 -8.64 -22.53 -2.40
N SER A 173 -8.41 -21.22 -2.51
CA SER A 173 -8.73 -20.45 -3.70
C SER A 173 -7.77 -20.80 -4.83
N PRO A 174 -8.25 -21.16 -6.03
CA PRO A 174 -7.39 -21.35 -7.18
C PRO A 174 -6.56 -20.08 -7.46
N LEU A 175 -5.27 -20.24 -7.77
CA LEU A 175 -4.38 -19.10 -8.02
C LEU A 175 -4.92 -18.16 -9.10
N GLY A 176 -5.59 -18.72 -10.12
CA GLY A 176 -6.24 -17.92 -11.18
C GLY A 176 -7.30 -16.95 -10.65
N VAL A 177 -8.06 -17.33 -9.62
CA VAL A 177 -9.06 -16.46 -8.97
C VAL A 177 -8.37 -15.33 -8.22
N ILE A 178 -7.34 -15.67 -7.43
CA ILE A 178 -6.56 -14.69 -6.65
C ILE A 178 -5.89 -13.66 -7.57
N MET A 179 -5.34 -14.10 -8.70
CA MET A 179 -4.74 -13.21 -9.69
C MET A 179 -5.78 -12.29 -10.34
N GLN A 180 -6.99 -12.78 -10.61
CA GLN A 180 -8.06 -11.93 -11.15
C GLN A 180 -8.55 -10.91 -10.12
N VAL A 181 -8.68 -11.29 -8.83
CA VAL A 181 -8.98 -10.35 -7.74
C VAL A 181 -7.92 -9.24 -7.67
N LYS A 182 -6.63 -9.60 -7.74
CA LYS A 182 -5.53 -8.64 -7.80
C LYS A 182 -5.63 -7.71 -9.01
N SER A 183 -5.97 -8.24 -10.19
CA SER A 183 -6.17 -7.44 -11.40
C SER A 183 -7.34 -6.46 -11.27
N GLU A 184 -8.48 -6.89 -10.73
CA GLU A 184 -9.63 -6.01 -10.51
C GLU A 184 -9.31 -4.88 -9.53
N PHE A 185 -8.63 -5.20 -8.42
CA PHE A 185 -8.16 -4.19 -7.47
C PHE A 185 -7.29 -3.14 -8.19
N ILE A 186 -6.31 -3.57 -8.99
CA ILE A 186 -5.44 -2.67 -9.74
C ILE A 186 -6.26 -1.77 -10.68
N ILE A 187 -7.15 -2.35 -11.49
CA ILE A 187 -7.97 -1.61 -12.47
C ILE A 187 -8.84 -0.57 -11.78
N HIS A 188 -9.49 -0.93 -10.66
CA HIS A 188 -10.41 -0.04 -9.96
C HIS A 188 -9.70 1.07 -9.18
N CYS A 189 -8.51 0.79 -8.64
CA CYS A 189 -7.77 1.77 -7.86
C CYS A 189 -6.97 2.74 -8.73
N GLN A 190 -6.56 2.32 -9.93
CA GLN A 190 -5.67 3.10 -10.79
C GLN A 190 -6.07 4.58 -10.99
N PRO A 191 -7.36 4.95 -11.21
CA PRO A 191 -7.74 6.35 -11.36
C PRO A 191 -7.48 7.18 -10.09
N ILE A 192 -7.82 6.63 -8.93
CA ILE A 192 -7.60 7.27 -7.62
C ILE A 192 -6.11 7.44 -7.38
N ILE A 193 -5.32 6.40 -7.63
CA ILE A 193 -3.87 6.40 -7.45
C ILE A 193 -3.20 7.41 -8.37
N SER A 194 -3.62 7.49 -9.64
CA SER A 194 -3.07 8.46 -10.60
C SER A 194 -3.36 9.91 -10.17
N GLU A 195 -4.56 10.16 -9.64
CA GLU A 195 -4.93 11.47 -9.10
C GLU A 195 -4.11 11.82 -7.86
N THR A 196 -4.00 10.89 -6.90
CA THR A 196 -3.19 11.06 -5.69
C THR A 196 -1.73 11.35 -6.04
N MET A 197 -1.14 10.57 -6.95
CA MET A 197 0.21 10.78 -7.43
C MET A 197 0.40 12.20 -7.99
N ARG A 198 -0.54 12.65 -8.83
CA ARG A 198 -0.51 14.00 -9.41
C ARG A 198 -0.59 15.10 -8.35
N VAL A 199 -1.46 14.95 -7.36
CA VAL A 199 -1.61 15.92 -6.26
C VAL A 199 -0.31 16.02 -5.47
N ILE A 200 0.27 14.89 -5.03
CA ILE A 200 1.53 14.87 -4.27
C ILE A 200 2.65 15.50 -5.11
N PHE A 201 2.78 15.07 -6.36
CA PHE A 201 3.83 15.55 -7.26
C PHE A 201 3.78 17.07 -7.48
N THR A 202 2.58 17.64 -7.60
CA THR A 202 2.40 19.06 -7.92
C THR A 202 2.36 19.97 -6.70
N LYS A 203 2.04 19.44 -5.52
CA LYS A 203 1.79 20.24 -4.31
C LYS A 203 2.79 20.01 -3.19
N ALA A 204 3.38 18.82 -3.10
CA ALA A 204 4.23 18.45 -1.97
C ALA A 204 5.73 18.39 -2.32
N ILE A 205 6.09 18.37 -3.61
CA ILE A 205 7.48 18.20 -4.04
C ILE A 205 7.88 19.38 -4.94
N SER A 206 9.01 20.00 -4.62
CA SER A 206 9.60 21.03 -5.45
C SER A 206 10.22 20.42 -6.72
N SER A 207 10.24 21.21 -7.79
CA SER A 207 10.89 20.77 -9.04
C SER A 207 12.39 20.49 -8.89
N GLN A 208 13.05 21.09 -7.90
CA GLN A 208 14.47 20.86 -7.61
C GLN A 208 14.67 19.47 -7.01
N THR A 209 13.98 19.17 -5.91
CA THR A 209 14.03 17.86 -5.23
C THR A 209 13.72 16.72 -6.20
N TRP A 210 12.71 16.89 -7.06
CA TRP A 210 12.38 15.89 -8.08
C TRP A 210 13.53 15.65 -9.07
N ARG A 211 14.16 16.71 -9.59
CA ARG A 211 15.27 16.59 -10.53
C ARG A 211 16.47 15.90 -9.89
N GLU A 212 16.80 16.28 -8.65
CA GLU A 212 17.88 15.68 -7.87
C GLU A 212 17.61 14.18 -7.63
N THR A 213 16.40 13.83 -7.21
CA THR A 213 15.97 12.43 -7.02
C THR A 213 16.13 11.60 -8.29
N ILE A 214 15.63 12.08 -9.43
CA ILE A 214 15.73 11.37 -10.71
C ILE A 214 17.20 11.26 -11.17
N PHE A 215 18.01 12.28 -10.91
CA PHE A 215 19.43 12.25 -11.23
C PHE A 215 20.17 11.16 -10.43
N ILE A 216 19.90 11.08 -9.12
CA ILE A 216 20.44 10.06 -8.23
C ILE A 216 20.00 8.66 -8.68
N MET A 217 18.68 8.44 -8.86
CA MET A 217 18.13 7.12 -9.19
C MET A 217 18.55 6.58 -10.58
N ARG A 218 18.90 7.48 -11.52
CA ARG A 218 19.44 7.08 -12.82
C ARG A 218 20.93 6.71 -12.78
N GLY A 219 21.55 6.73 -11.60
CA GLY A 219 22.96 6.38 -11.41
C GLY A 219 23.94 7.39 -12.02
N ARG A 220 23.49 8.61 -12.36
CA ARG A 220 24.37 9.66 -12.93
C ARG A 220 25.10 10.48 -11.87
N GLY A 221 24.88 10.18 -10.59
CA GLY A 221 25.53 10.85 -9.45
C GLY A 221 26.88 10.27 -9.01
N GLY A 222 27.40 9.22 -9.67
CA GLY A 222 28.67 8.59 -9.32
C GLY A 222 29.73 8.71 -10.41
N ALA A 223 30.94 9.11 -10.01
CA ALA A 223 32.19 9.30 -10.77
C ALA A 223 32.39 10.65 -11.49
N ARG A 224 32.48 11.74 -10.71
CA ARG A 224 33.62 12.66 -10.88
C ARG A 224 34.63 12.34 -9.79
N GLU A 225 35.42 11.29 -10.01
CA GLU A 225 36.71 11.15 -9.34
C GLU A 225 37.66 12.14 -10.03
N GLY A 226 38.28 12.99 -9.20
CA GLY A 226 39.38 13.87 -9.60
C GLY A 226 40.71 13.13 -9.63
#